data_AF-A0A6G4CM93-F1
#
_entry.id   AF-A0A6G4CM93-F1
#
_cell.length_a   1.000
_cell.length_b   1.000
_cell.length_c   1.000
_cell.angle_alpha   90.00
_cell.angle_beta   90.00
_cell.angle_gamma   90.00
#
_symmetry.space_group_name_H-M   'P 1'
#
loop_
_entity.id
_entity.type
_entity.pdbx_description
1 polymer ?
#
loop_
_entity_poly.entity_id
_entity_poly.type
_entity_poly.pdbx_seq_one_letter_code
_entity_poly.pdbx_strand_id
1 'polypeptide(L)'
;MKRKVLAMLVPALLVAGAANAAEVYNKDGNKLDLYGKVAGLHYFSDDAGSDGDMSYARIGFKGETQIADQFTGYGQWEFNIGANGPESDKGNTATRLAFAGLGFGQNGTFDYGRNYG
;
A
#
# COMPACT_ATOMS: atom_id res chain seq x y z
N MET A 1 -38.93 1.13 -15.22
CA MET A 1 -38.77 0.93 -13.76
C MET A 1 -39.20 -0.48 -13.37
N LYS A 2 -38.25 -1.37 -13.03
CA LYS A 2 -38.47 -2.54 -12.18
C LYS A 2 -37.24 -2.70 -11.27
N ARG A 3 -37.35 -2.12 -10.07
CA ARG A 3 -36.37 -2.17 -8.99
C ARG A 3 -36.39 -3.57 -8.37
N LYS A 4 -35.48 -4.47 -8.73
CA LYS A 4 -35.18 -5.72 -7.98
C LYS A 4 -33.79 -6.31 -8.29
N VAL A 5 -32.73 -5.53 -8.08
CA VAL A 5 -31.40 -6.12 -7.80
C VAL A 5 -30.90 -5.51 -6.50
N LEU A 6 -31.68 -5.78 -5.46
CA LEU A 6 -31.34 -5.56 -4.06
C LEU A 6 -31.17 -6.97 -3.48
N ALA A 7 -30.03 -7.60 -3.72
CA ALA A 7 -29.56 -8.79 -2.98
C ALA A 7 -28.18 -9.19 -3.51
N MET A 8 -27.14 -8.53 -3.02
CA MET A 8 -25.88 -9.13 -2.57
C MET A 8 -24.92 -8.01 -2.14
N LEU A 9 -25.34 -7.23 -1.16
CA LEU A 9 -24.46 -6.63 -0.17
C LEU A 9 -23.92 -7.79 0.68
N VAL A 10 -23.05 -8.62 0.09
CA VAL A 10 -22.31 -9.64 0.83
C VAL A 10 -21.17 -8.88 1.53
N PRO A 11 -21.01 -9.01 2.85
CA PRO A 11 -20.24 -8.09 3.64
C PRO A 11 -18.76 -8.19 3.30
N ALA A 12 -18.27 -7.32 2.42
CA ALA A 12 -16.85 -7.00 2.26
C ALA A 12 -16.34 -6.14 3.45
N LEU A 13 -16.89 -6.39 4.63
CA LEU A 13 -16.48 -5.89 5.93
C LEU A 13 -15.65 -6.95 6.66
N LEU A 14 -14.86 -7.71 5.91
CA LEU A 14 -13.92 -8.68 6.46
C LEU A 14 -12.51 -8.19 6.16
N VAL A 15 -12.03 -7.36 7.08
CA VAL A 15 -10.62 -7.03 7.29
C VAL A 15 -9.98 -6.30 6.11
N ALA A 16 -10.39 -5.05 5.87
CA ALA A 16 -9.48 -4.09 5.25
C ALA A 16 -8.25 -3.99 6.17
N GLY A 17 -7.18 -4.68 5.77
CA GLY A 17 -6.05 -5.04 6.60
C GLY A 17 -5.61 -3.94 7.54
N ALA A 18 -5.63 -4.24 8.84
CA ALA A 18 -4.70 -3.63 9.76
C ALA A 18 -3.30 -3.90 9.19
N ALA A 19 -2.75 -2.95 8.46
CA ALA A 19 -1.36 -2.95 8.04
C ALA A 19 -0.52 -2.75 9.31
N ASN A 20 -0.41 -3.81 10.11
CA ASN A 20 0.55 -3.87 11.19
C ASN A 20 1.91 -3.93 10.50
N ALA A 21 2.55 -2.78 10.35
CA ALA A 21 3.93 -2.74 9.95
C ALA A 21 4.73 -3.49 11.02
N ALA A 22 5.55 -4.45 10.59
CA ALA A 22 6.47 -5.12 11.49
C ALA A 22 7.70 -4.22 11.62
N GLU A 23 7.92 -3.72 12.83
CA GLU A 23 9.18 -3.08 13.17
C GLU A 23 10.27 -4.16 13.13
N VAL A 24 11.11 -4.12 12.11
CA VAL A 24 12.18 -5.11 11.89
C VAL A 24 13.53 -4.63 12.39
N TYR A 25 13.68 -3.32 12.58
CA TYR A 25 14.86 -2.71 13.16
C TYR A 25 14.50 -1.44 13.92
N ASN A 26 15.02 -1.31 15.13
CA ASN A 26 14.89 -0.10 15.93
C ASN A 26 16.09 0.03 16.87
N LYS A 27 17.03 0.89 16.49
CA LYS A 27 18.26 1.10 17.26
C LYS A 27 18.85 2.47 16.96
N ASP A 28 19.31 3.15 18.02
CA ASP A 28 20.03 4.43 17.94
C ASP A 28 19.29 5.50 17.13
N GLY A 29 17.97 5.65 17.37
CA GLY A 29 17.13 6.61 16.65
C GLY A 29 16.80 6.24 15.20
N ASN A 30 17.24 5.08 14.72
CA ASN A 30 16.94 4.55 13.40
C ASN A 30 15.88 3.45 13.51
N LYS A 31 14.78 3.62 12.79
CA LYS A 31 13.68 2.66 12.73
C LYS A 31 13.43 2.23 11.28
N LEU A 32 13.24 0.93 11.08
CA LEU A 32 12.81 0.37 9.80
C LEU A 32 11.59 -0.50 10.03
N ASP A 33 10.50 -0.08 9.40
CA ASP A 33 9.23 -0.80 9.35
C ASP A 33 9.09 -1.47 8.00
N LEU A 34 8.82 -2.77 8.01
CA LEU A 34 8.41 -3.52 6.82
C LEU A 34 6.91 -3.75 6.88
N TYR A 35 6.21 -3.41 5.80
CA TYR A 35 4.77 -3.57 5.71
C TYR A 35 4.34 -4.08 4.35
N GLY A 36 3.09 -4.53 4.28
CA GLY A 36 2.53 -5.06 3.06
C GLY A 36 1.18 -5.69 3.29
N LYS A 37 0.63 -6.27 2.22
CA LYS A 37 -0.59 -7.07 2.27
C LYS A 37 -0.66 -7.99 1.06
N VAL A 38 -1.38 -9.08 1.22
CA VAL A 38 -1.84 -9.93 0.11
C VAL A 38 -3.36 -9.85 0.10
N ALA A 39 -3.94 -9.49 -1.03
CA ALA A 39 -5.37 -9.32 -1.20
C ALA A 39 -5.86 -10.27 -2.30
N GLY A 40 -6.57 -11.32 -1.90
CA GLY A 40 -7.36 -12.14 -2.81
C GLY A 40 -8.63 -11.37 -3.18
N LEU A 41 -8.82 -11.09 -4.47
CA LEU A 41 -9.90 -10.23 -4.94
C LEU A 41 -10.47 -10.79 -6.24
N HIS A 42 -11.80 -10.87 -6.32
CA HIS A 42 -12.49 -11.26 -7.54
C HIS A 42 -13.62 -10.26 -7.80
N TYR A 43 -13.68 -9.76 -9.02
CA TYR A 43 -14.77 -8.89 -9.46
C TYR A 43 -15.82 -9.72 -10.19
N PHE A 44 -17.08 -9.50 -9.81
CA PHE A 44 -18.24 -10.07 -10.49
C PHE A 44 -18.86 -8.98 -11.36
N SER A 45 -18.91 -9.20 -12.67
CA SER A 45 -19.43 -8.22 -13.64
C SER A 45 -20.09 -8.89 -14.83
N ASP A 46 -21.15 -8.27 -15.35
CA ASP A 46 -21.76 -8.68 -16.63
C ASP A 46 -20.87 -8.31 -17.84
N ASP A 47 -19.95 -7.36 -17.65
CA ASP A 47 -18.89 -7.04 -18.62
C ASP A 47 -17.70 -7.97 -18.42
N ALA A 48 -17.48 -8.87 -19.39
CA ALA A 48 -16.42 -9.87 -19.37
C ALA A 48 -14.99 -9.27 -19.34
N GLY A 49 -14.80 -8.02 -19.74
CA GLY A 49 -13.50 -7.34 -19.61
C GLY A 49 -13.19 -6.86 -18.19
N SER A 50 -14.21 -6.81 -17.33
CA SER A 50 -14.13 -6.31 -15.96
C SER A 50 -14.38 -7.40 -14.90
N ASP A 51 -14.88 -8.57 -15.32
CA ASP A 51 -15.08 -9.77 -14.52
C ASP A 51 -13.76 -10.56 -14.39
N GLY A 52 -13.50 -11.11 -13.21
CA GLY A 52 -12.38 -12.02 -13.00
C GLY A 52 -11.49 -11.69 -11.81
N ASP A 53 -10.33 -12.35 -11.78
CA ASP A 53 -9.35 -12.20 -10.72
C ASP A 53 -8.69 -10.81 -10.78
N MET A 54 -8.63 -10.18 -9.62
CA MET A 54 -7.99 -8.89 -9.38
C MET A 54 -7.01 -8.96 -8.20
N SER A 55 -6.60 -10.18 -7.83
CA SER A 55 -5.69 -10.42 -6.71
C SER A 55 -4.35 -9.71 -6.90
N TYR A 56 -3.84 -9.16 -5.80
CA TYR A 56 -2.57 -8.44 -5.80
C TYR A 56 -1.89 -8.54 -4.44
N ALA A 57 -0.59 -8.32 -4.45
CA ALA A 57 0.21 -8.12 -3.26
C ALA A 57 0.84 -6.72 -3.26
N ARG A 58 1.08 -6.20 -2.06
CA ARG A 58 1.90 -5.00 -1.86
C ARG A 58 2.94 -5.27 -0.82
N ILE A 59 4.12 -4.74 -1.06
CA ILE A 59 5.22 -4.72 -0.11
C ILE A 59 5.80 -3.33 -0.09
N GLY A 60 6.18 -2.87 1.09
CA GLY A 60 6.82 -1.59 1.26
C GLY A 60 7.63 -1.56 2.54
N PHE A 61 8.50 -0.58 2.62
CA PHE A 61 9.20 -0.26 3.86
C PHE A 61 9.11 1.23 4.13
N LYS A 62 9.21 1.56 5.42
CA LYS A 62 9.34 2.92 5.91
C LYS A 62 10.56 2.98 6.82
N GLY A 63 11.52 3.82 6.45
CA GLY A 63 12.70 4.09 7.26
C GLY A 63 12.59 5.47 7.90
N GLU A 64 12.96 5.59 9.16
CA GLU A 64 13.07 6.85 9.88
C GLU A 64 14.41 6.90 10.61
N THR A 65 15.03 8.07 10.63
CA THR A 65 16.29 8.34 11.34
C THR A 65 16.16 9.67 12.08
N GLN A 66 16.28 9.62 13.40
CA GLN A 66 16.32 10.82 14.22
C GLN A 66 17.73 11.42 14.13
N ILE A 67 17.82 12.60 13.52
CA ILE A 67 19.08 13.32 13.33
C ILE A 67 19.33 14.26 14.51
N ALA A 68 18.28 14.92 15.00
CA ALA A 68 18.25 15.72 16.22
C ALA A 68 16.81 15.75 16.81
N ASP A 69 16.61 16.35 17.99
CA ASP A 69 15.30 16.41 18.67
C ASP A 69 14.15 16.94 17.81
N GLN A 70 14.44 17.85 16.88
CA GLN A 70 13.45 18.44 15.97
C GLN A 70 13.75 18.15 14.50
N PHE A 71 14.67 17.23 14.20
CA PHE A 71 15.09 16.94 12.83
C PHE A 71 15.13 15.44 12.58
N THR A 72 14.22 14.97 11.74
CA THR A 72 14.05 13.55 11.42
C THR A 72 14.11 13.36 9.92
N GLY A 73 14.99 12.47 9.45
CA GLY A 73 14.96 11.97 8.09
C GLY A 73 14.00 10.79 7.97
N TYR A 74 13.25 10.71 6.87
CA TYR A 74 12.41 9.55 6.61
C TYR A 74 12.36 9.23 5.12
N GLY A 75 12.02 7.98 4.81
CA GLY A 75 11.83 7.52 3.45
C GLY A 75 10.83 6.39 3.40
N GLN A 76 10.08 6.32 2.31
CA GLN A 76 9.10 5.27 2.10
C GLN A 76 9.14 4.79 0.65
N TRP A 77 9.10 3.47 0.51
CA TRP A 77 8.92 2.80 -0.75
C TRP A 77 7.77 1.81 -0.65
N GLU A 78 6.91 1.76 -1.67
CA GLU A 78 5.82 0.80 -1.78
C GLU A 78 5.74 0.29 -3.21
N PHE A 79 5.68 -1.04 -3.36
CA PHE A 79 5.62 -1.74 -4.62
C PHE A 79 4.35 -2.61 -4.70
N ASN A 80 3.65 -2.51 -5.82
CA ASN A 80 2.46 -3.30 -6.12
C ASN A 80 2.82 -4.42 -7.07
N ILE A 81 2.41 -5.64 -6.74
CA ILE A 81 2.63 -6.85 -7.52
C ILE A 81 1.26 -7.38 -7.94
N GLY A 82 0.98 -7.40 -9.24
CA GLY A 82 -0.22 -8.05 -9.78
C GLY A 82 -0.11 -9.56 -9.66
N ALA A 83 -1.16 -10.24 -9.21
CA ALA A 83 -1.18 -11.69 -8.99
C ALA A 83 -2.39 -12.37 -9.67
N ASN A 84 -2.95 -11.71 -10.67
CA ASN A 84 -4.18 -12.11 -11.36
C ASN A 84 -3.97 -12.59 -12.81
N GLY A 85 -2.72 -12.78 -13.22
CA GLY A 85 -2.34 -13.26 -14.55
C GLY A 85 -1.34 -14.42 -14.48
N PRO A 86 -1.15 -15.17 -15.59
CA PRO A 86 -0.15 -16.23 -15.66
C PRO A 86 1.27 -15.67 -15.58
N GLU A 87 2.26 -16.48 -15.19
CA GLU A 87 3.67 -16.05 -15.05
C GLU A 87 4.30 -15.52 -16.34
N SER A 88 3.77 -15.92 -17.50
CA SER A 88 4.18 -15.39 -18.80
C SER A 88 3.77 -13.93 -19.01
N ASP A 89 2.77 -13.47 -18.29
CA ASP A 89 2.35 -12.07 -18.25
C ASP A 89 3.29 -11.31 -17.31
N LYS A 90 3.84 -10.19 -17.79
CA LYS A 90 4.66 -9.31 -16.94
C LYS A 90 3.82 -8.55 -15.92
N GLY A 91 2.49 -8.68 -15.99
CA GLY A 91 1.53 -8.24 -14.99
C GLY A 91 1.50 -6.72 -14.79
N ASN A 92 0.50 -6.25 -14.04
CA ASN A 92 0.36 -4.83 -13.71
C ASN A 92 1.08 -4.50 -12.39
N THR A 93 2.41 -4.53 -12.45
CA THR A 93 3.31 -4.35 -11.32
C THR A 93 3.95 -2.96 -11.39
N ALA A 94 3.92 -2.20 -10.30
CA ALA A 94 4.39 -0.80 -10.30
C ALA A 94 4.84 -0.30 -8.92
N THR A 95 5.82 0.61 -8.93
CA THR A 95 6.15 1.42 -7.75
C THR A 95 5.02 2.41 -7.48
N ARG A 96 4.38 2.28 -6.32
CA ARG A 96 3.28 3.13 -5.87
C ARG A 96 3.79 4.38 -5.17
N LEU A 97 4.73 4.20 -4.24
CA LEU A 97 5.37 5.26 -3.47
C LEU A 97 6.88 5.08 -3.55
N ALA A 98 7.60 6.19 -3.69
CA ALA A 98 9.05 6.24 -3.66
C ALA A 98 9.46 7.67 -3.39
N PHE A 99 9.62 8.01 -2.11
CA PHE A 99 9.99 9.36 -1.70
C PHE A 99 10.91 9.32 -0.47
N ALA A 100 11.63 10.40 -0.30
CA ALA A 100 12.41 10.70 0.90
C ALA A 100 12.11 12.12 1.35
N GLY A 101 12.19 12.34 2.65
CA GLY A 101 11.83 13.61 3.25
C GLY A 101 12.52 13.89 4.57
N LEU A 102 12.29 15.11 5.02
CA LEU A 102 12.79 15.66 6.27
C LEU A 102 11.62 16.23 7.06
N GLY A 103 11.57 15.92 8.33
CA GLY A 103 10.67 16.51 9.31
C GLY A 103 11.42 17.51 10.18
N PHE A 104 10.81 18.67 10.39
CA PHE A 104 11.35 19.79 11.16
C PHE A 104 10.57 20.00 12.46
N GLY A 105 10.19 18.91 13.14
CA GLY A 105 9.37 18.95 14.35
C GLY A 105 8.01 19.61 14.10
N GLN A 106 7.73 20.71 14.80
CA GLN A 106 6.46 21.45 14.66
C GLN A 106 6.39 22.31 13.40
N ASN A 107 7.52 22.55 12.74
CA ASN A 107 7.60 23.39 11.54
C ASN A 107 7.17 22.65 10.26
N GLY A 108 6.72 21.40 10.38
CA GLY A 108 6.18 20.59 9.30
C GLY A 108 7.18 19.62 8.70
N THR A 109 6.82 19.10 7.53
CA THR A 109 7.59 18.11 6.79
C THR A 109 7.74 18.53 5.33
N PHE A 110 8.85 18.14 4.71
CA PHE A 110 9.07 18.27 3.28
C PHE A 110 9.57 16.95 2.73
N ASP A 111 8.98 16.49 1.64
CA ASP A 111 9.40 15.29 0.93
C ASP A 111 9.42 15.49 -0.58
N TYR A 112 10.25 14.70 -1.25
CA TYR A 112 10.38 14.72 -2.70
C TYR A 112 10.40 13.29 -3.23
N GLY A 113 9.65 13.10 -4.31
CA GLY A 113 9.55 11.84 -5.02
C GLY A 113 8.10 11.52 -5.38
N ARG A 114 7.84 10.25 -5.62
CA ARG A 114 6.49 9.76 -5.90
C ARG A 114 5.75 9.58 -4.58
N ASN A 115 5.00 10.59 -4.17
CA ASN A 115 4.14 10.57 -2.99
C ASN A 115 2.66 10.83 -3.39
N TYR A 116 1.74 10.70 -2.43
CA TYR A 116 0.37 11.18 -2.58
C TYR A 116 0.37 12.71 -2.69
N GLY A 117 -0.45 13.26 -3.60
CA GLY A 117 -0.61 14.70 -3.84
C GLY A 117 -1.87 15.26 -3.20
#